data_AF-A0A285P5G9-F1
#
_entry.id   AF-A0A285P5G9-F1
#
_cell.length_a   1.000
_cell.length_b   1.000
_cell.length_c   1.000
_cell.angle_alpha   90.00
_cell.angle_beta   90.00
_cell.angle_gamma   90.00
#
_symmetry.space_group_name_H-M   'P 1'
#
loop_
_entity.id
_entity.type
_entity.pdbx_description
1 polymer ?
#
loop_
_entity_poly.entity_id
_entity_poly.type
_entity_poly.pdbx_seq_one_letter_code
_entity_poly.pdbx_strand_id
1 'polypeptide(L)'
;MVKRTAEKVLVIIGAVLFLIVGGWTALGLGSSEETTTNQLTNQGDITQDQAEALSGLMSGVSIWMIIVFVICAILGFVSLTMLKNNKPAKGAGILLIITAVLGTVLSIFTGFISGVLYLIAGIMAIVRKPVEQYNDRGETY
;
A
#
# COMPACT_ATOMS: atom_id res chain seq x y z
N MET A 1 -14.24 -24.54 11.56
CA MET A 1 -13.48 -23.88 10.47
C MET A 1 -13.05 -22.50 10.94
N VAL A 2 -11.75 -22.26 11.13
CA VAL A 2 -11.27 -20.96 11.64
C VAL A 2 -11.13 -19.96 10.49
N LYS A 3 -11.91 -18.87 10.56
CA LYS A 3 -12.04 -17.89 9.48
C LYS A 3 -10.86 -16.89 9.51
N ARG A 4 -10.15 -16.72 8.39
CA ARG A 4 -9.15 -15.65 8.20
C ARG A 4 -9.75 -14.26 7.89
N THR A 5 -10.94 -13.96 8.42
CA THR A 5 -11.69 -12.75 8.07
C THR A 5 -10.95 -11.48 8.43
N ALA A 6 -10.38 -11.37 9.65
CA ALA A 6 -9.68 -10.17 10.08
C ALA A 6 -8.47 -9.83 9.17
N GLU A 7 -7.62 -10.81 8.87
CA GLU A 7 -6.48 -10.65 7.96
C GLU A 7 -6.92 -10.18 6.58
N LYS A 8 -7.95 -10.83 6.01
CA LYS A 8 -8.47 -10.47 4.68
C LYS A 8 -9.05 -9.06 4.66
N VAL A 9 -9.81 -8.68 5.69
CA VAL A 9 -10.40 -7.34 5.80
C VAL A 9 -9.31 -6.28 5.91
N LEU A 10 -8.28 -6.51 6.73
CA LEU A 10 -7.15 -5.57 6.86
C LEU A 10 -6.38 -5.38 5.56
N VAL A 11 -6.14 -6.46 4.80
CA VAL A 11 -5.49 -6.36 3.49
C VAL A 11 -6.37 -5.61 2.49
N ILE A 12 -7.69 -5.85 2.47
CA ILE A 12 -8.60 -5.14 1.57
C ILE A 12 -8.62 -3.64 1.91
N ILE A 13 -8.75 -3.30 3.20
CA ILE A 13 -8.75 -1.90 3.65
C ILE A 13 -7.42 -1.23 3.30
N GLY A 14 -6.28 -1.87 3.57
CA GLY A 14 -4.96 -1.33 3.23
C GLY A 14 -4.78 -1.12 1.72
N ALA A 15 -5.25 -2.06 0.89
CA ALA A 15 -5.19 -1.94 -0.57
C ALA A 15 -6.01 -0.75 -1.08
N VAL A 16 -7.24 -0.61 -0.58
CA VAL A 16 -8.14 0.50 -0.93
C VAL A 16 -7.54 1.83 -0.48
N LEU A 17 -6.98 1.91 0.73
CA LEU A 17 -6.33 3.13 1.21
C LEU A 17 -5.09 3.50 0.38
N PHE A 18 -4.27 2.53 -0.04
CA PHE A 18 -3.18 2.82 -0.97
C PHE A 18 -3.67 3.44 -2.28
N LEU A 19 -4.77 2.92 -2.85
CA LEU A 19 -5.36 3.47 -4.07
C LEU A 19 -5.98 4.86 -3.86
N ILE A 20 -6.67 5.08 -2.74
CA ILE A 20 -7.27 6.38 -2.41
C ILE A 20 -6.17 7.43 -2.22
N VAL A 21 -5.15 7.12 -1.42
CA VAL A 21 -4.01 8.01 -1.19
C VAL A 21 -3.28 8.26 -2.51
N GLY A 22 -3.03 7.23 -3.31
CA GLY A 22 -2.38 7.40 -4.62
C GLY A 22 -3.18 8.22 -5.62
N GLY A 23 -4.50 8.04 -5.66
CA GLY A 23 -5.39 8.87 -6.46
C GLY A 23 -5.41 10.32 -5.97
N TRP A 24 -5.43 10.53 -4.66
CA TRP A 24 -5.37 11.88 -4.07
C TRP A 24 -4.06 12.58 -4.37
N THR A 25 -2.92 11.90 -4.24
CA THR A 25 -1.61 12.48 -4.58
C THR A 25 -1.48 12.78 -6.06
N ALA A 26 -2.06 11.94 -6.93
CA ALA A 26 -2.09 12.17 -8.37
C ALA A 26 -2.87 13.42 -8.75
N LEU A 27 -4.09 13.55 -8.22
CA LEU A 27 -4.97 14.68 -8.49
C LEU A 27 -4.44 15.97 -7.85
N GLY A 28 -3.93 15.88 -6.63
CA GLY A 28 -3.41 17.03 -5.88
C GLY A 28 -2.14 17.60 -6.51
N LEU A 29 -1.16 16.76 -6.87
CA LEU A 29 0.07 17.23 -7.50
C LEU A 29 -0.20 17.73 -8.93
N GLY A 30 -0.93 16.97 -9.75
CA GLY A 30 -1.20 17.33 -11.14
C GLY A 30 -2.02 18.61 -11.33
N SER A 31 -2.94 18.93 -10.40
CA SER A 31 -3.70 20.20 -10.46
C SER A 31 -2.93 21.40 -9.90
N SER A 32 -1.99 21.17 -8.99
CA SER A 32 -1.19 22.22 -8.38
C SER A 32 -0.05 22.73 -9.27
N GLU A 33 0.44 21.91 -10.21
CA GLU A 33 1.56 22.25 -11.10
C GLU A 33 1.27 23.49 -11.93
N GLU A 34 0.17 23.51 -12.68
CA GLU A 34 -0.14 24.62 -13.58
C GLU A 34 -0.43 25.91 -12.80
N THR A 35 -1.12 25.81 -11.66
CA THR A 35 -1.50 26.99 -10.87
C THR A 35 -0.30 27.59 -10.14
N THR A 36 0.52 26.75 -9.50
CA THR A 36 1.66 27.20 -8.68
C THR A 36 2.77 27.74 -9.56
N THR A 37 3.07 27.06 -10.67
CA THR A 37 4.15 27.47 -11.57
C THR A 37 3.82 28.80 -12.25
N ASN A 38 2.58 28.97 -12.73
CA ASN A 38 2.13 30.24 -13.30
C ASN A 38 2.15 31.37 -12.26
N GLN A 39 1.80 31.12 -11.01
CA GLN A 39 1.85 32.15 -9.96
C GLN A 39 3.29 32.58 -9.63
N LEU A 40 4.21 31.64 -9.49
CA LEU A 40 5.62 31.91 -9.17
C LEU A 40 6.34 32.64 -10.32
N THR A 41 6.06 32.28 -11.57
CA THR A 41 6.62 33.00 -12.74
C THR A 41 6.01 34.40 -12.88
N ASN A 42 4.70 34.57 -12.67
CA ASN A 42 4.06 35.89 -12.75
C ASN A 42 4.52 36.86 -11.64
N GLN A 43 4.96 36.34 -10.48
CA GLN A 43 5.52 37.15 -9.40
C GLN A 43 7.01 37.47 -9.60
N GLY A 44 7.66 36.90 -10.62
CA GLY A 44 9.08 37.11 -10.91
C GLY A 44 10.03 36.41 -9.93
N ASP A 45 9.53 35.50 -9.09
CA ASP A 45 10.32 34.79 -8.08
C ASP A 45 11.24 33.72 -8.70
N ILE A 46 10.83 33.17 -9.85
CA ILE A 46 11.57 32.16 -10.60
C ILE A 46 11.54 32.45 -12.10
N THR A 47 12.61 32.07 -12.81
CA THR A 47 12.64 32.17 -14.27
C THR A 47 11.75 31.10 -14.91
N GLN A 48 11.35 31.32 -16.17
CA GLN A 48 10.53 30.36 -16.91
C GLN A 48 11.20 28.97 -16.99
N ASP A 49 12.51 28.92 -17.26
CA ASP A 49 13.26 27.66 -17.29
C ASP A 49 13.24 26.91 -15.94
N GLN A 50 13.28 27.64 -14.83
CA GLN A 50 13.19 27.05 -13.48
C GLN A 50 11.78 26.53 -13.19
N ALA A 51 10.76 27.24 -13.66
CA ALA A 51 9.36 26.84 -13.57
C ALA A 51 9.09 25.52 -14.33
N GLU A 52 9.58 25.41 -15.56
CA GLU A 52 9.45 24.19 -16.37
C GLU A 52 10.18 23.00 -15.72
N ALA A 53 11.38 23.22 -15.18
CA ALA A 53 12.12 22.18 -14.46
C ALA A 53 11.39 21.70 -13.19
N LEU A 54 10.78 22.62 -12.43
CA LEU A 54 10.02 22.30 -11.22
C LEU A 54 8.74 21.51 -11.55
N SER A 55 7.98 21.92 -12.56
CA SER A 55 6.80 21.19 -13.02
C SER A 55 7.17 19.79 -13.50
N GLY A 56 8.26 19.64 -14.27
CA GLY A 56 8.75 18.33 -14.70
C GLY A 56 9.10 17.40 -13.53
N LEU A 57 9.72 17.94 -12.46
CA LEU A 57 10.03 17.18 -11.25
C LEU A 57 8.75 16.75 -10.49
N MET A 58 7.81 17.67 -10.28
CA MET A 58 6.53 17.39 -9.61
C MET A 58 5.74 16.32 -10.36
N SER A 59 5.70 16.42 -11.69
CA SER A 59 5.01 15.46 -12.56
C SER A 59 5.65 14.08 -12.44
N GLY A 60 6.99 14.01 -12.47
CA GLY A 60 7.73 12.77 -12.27
C GLY A 60 7.45 12.11 -10.91
N VAL A 61 7.42 12.90 -9.84
CA VAL A 61 7.10 12.41 -8.49
C VAL A 61 5.66 11.92 -8.39
N SER A 62 4.71 12.62 -9.02
CA SER A 62 3.30 12.23 -9.01
C SER A 62 3.09 10.88 -9.70
N ILE A 63 3.68 10.68 -10.88
CA ILE A 63 3.62 9.42 -11.63
C ILE A 63 4.30 8.29 -10.85
N TRP A 64 5.46 8.57 -10.26
CA TRP A 64 6.18 7.61 -9.40
C TRP A 64 5.30 7.12 -8.24
N MET A 65 4.65 8.03 -7.53
CA MET A 65 3.75 7.69 -6.41
C MET A 65 2.61 6.79 -6.87
N ILE A 66 1.95 7.10 -8.00
CA ILE A 66 0.86 6.28 -8.55
C ILE A 66 1.35 4.84 -8.81
N ILE A 67 2.50 4.68 -9.45
CA ILE A 67 3.07 3.37 -9.76
C ILE A 67 3.31 2.58 -8.48
N VAL A 68 3.94 3.19 -7.48
CA VAL A 68 4.22 2.54 -6.19
C VAL A 68 2.93 2.08 -5.51
N PHE A 69 1.90 2.93 -5.46
CA PHE A 69 0.64 2.60 -4.80
C PHE A 69 -0.16 1.51 -5.53
N VAL A 70 -0.17 1.53 -6.86
CA VAL A 70 -0.79 0.48 -7.67
C VAL A 70 -0.10 -0.85 -7.43
N ILE A 71 1.25 -0.88 -7.42
CA ILE A 71 2.01 -2.11 -7.12
C ILE A 71 1.69 -2.62 -5.71
N CYS A 72 1.65 -1.73 -4.71
CA CYS A 72 1.29 -2.12 -3.33
C CYS A 72 -0.12 -2.70 -3.22
N ALA A 73 -1.08 -2.13 -3.95
CA ALA A 73 -2.45 -2.65 -4.01
C ALA A 73 -2.47 -4.05 -4.66
N ILE A 74 -1.79 -4.25 -5.80
CA ILE A 74 -1.69 -5.54 -6.49
C ILE A 74 -1.07 -6.59 -5.58
N LEU A 75 0.04 -6.29 -4.91
CA LEU A 75 0.70 -7.19 -3.96
C LEU A 75 -0.22 -7.58 -2.80
N GLY A 76 -1.03 -6.63 -2.30
CA GLY A 76 -2.10 -6.91 -1.34
C GLY A 76 -3.11 -7.92 -1.87
N PHE A 77 -3.62 -7.72 -3.08
CA PHE A 77 -4.54 -8.67 -3.71
C PHE A 77 -3.93 -10.05 -3.95
N VAL A 78 -2.67 -10.11 -4.37
CA VAL A 78 -1.94 -11.39 -4.52
C VAL A 78 -1.86 -12.11 -3.17
N SER A 79 -1.59 -11.39 -2.08
CA SER A 79 -1.55 -11.98 -0.73
C SER A 79 -2.90 -12.59 -0.30
N LEU A 80 -4.05 -12.04 -0.74
CA LEU A 80 -5.38 -12.58 -0.45
C LEU A 80 -5.57 -13.99 -1.02
N THR A 81 -5.01 -14.27 -2.20
CA THR A 81 -5.07 -15.60 -2.82
C THR A 81 -4.25 -16.64 -2.04
N MET A 82 -3.18 -16.18 -1.38
CA MET A 82 -2.29 -16.99 -0.56
C MET A 82 -2.85 -17.21 0.86
N LEU A 83 -3.75 -16.34 1.33
CA LEU A 83 -4.47 -16.43 2.60
C LEU A 83 -5.56 -17.52 2.57
N LYS A 84 -5.11 -18.78 2.50
CA LYS A 84 -5.99 -19.96 2.55
C LYS A 84 -6.35 -20.32 3.99
N ASN A 85 -7.60 -20.73 4.20
CA ASN A 85 -8.06 -21.25 5.49
C ASN A 85 -7.34 -22.60 5.74
N ASN A 86 -6.96 -22.86 7.00
CA ASN A 86 -6.38 -24.13 7.47
C ASN A 86 -4.92 -24.45 7.07
N LYS A 87 -4.16 -23.53 6.45
CA LYS A 87 -2.72 -23.69 6.20
C LYS A 87 -1.91 -22.52 6.78
N PRO A 88 -0.64 -22.72 7.16
CA PRO A 88 0.24 -21.62 7.54
C PRO A 88 0.48 -20.72 6.31
N ALA A 89 -0.01 -19.48 6.35
CA ALA A 89 0.13 -18.51 5.26
C ALA A 89 1.40 -17.66 5.40
N LYS A 90 2.53 -18.32 5.73
CA LYS A 90 3.82 -17.63 5.97
C LYS A 90 4.26 -16.78 4.78
N GLY A 91 4.07 -17.29 3.56
CA GLY A 91 4.39 -16.55 2.33
C GLY A 91 3.56 -15.28 2.15
N ALA A 92 2.25 -15.34 2.45
CA ALA A 92 1.37 -14.17 2.39
C ALA A 92 1.80 -13.12 3.43
N GLY A 93 2.15 -13.57 4.63
CA GLY A 93 2.56 -12.68 5.71
C GLY A 93 3.87 -11.96 5.42
N ILE A 94 4.89 -12.66 4.92
CA ILE A 94 6.16 -12.06 4.53
C ILE A 94 5.96 -11.05 3.40
N LEU A 95 5.17 -11.39 2.38
CA LEU A 95 4.87 -10.51 1.26
C LEU A 95 4.21 -9.21 1.73
N LEU A 96 3.23 -9.31 2.65
CA LEU A 96 2.58 -8.14 3.24
C LEU A 96 3.53 -7.27 4.07
N ILE A 97 4.43 -7.88 4.86
CA ILE A 97 5.43 -7.12 5.62
C ILE A 97 6.39 -6.39 4.69
N ILE A 98 6.91 -7.06 3.66
CA ILE A 98 7.79 -6.43 2.66
C ILE A 98 7.07 -5.29 1.96
N THR A 99 5.82 -5.51 1.55
CA THR A 99 5.00 -4.49 0.90
C THR A 99 4.72 -3.31 1.84
N ALA A 100 4.50 -3.57 3.13
CA ALA A 100 4.32 -2.52 4.13
C ALA A 100 5.57 -1.64 4.27
N VAL A 101 6.74 -2.24 4.42
CA VAL A 101 8.01 -1.50 4.60
C VAL A 101 8.37 -0.77 3.32
N LEU A 102 8.44 -1.47 2.19
CA LEU A 102 8.80 -0.86 0.91
C LEU A 102 7.76 0.16 0.46
N GLY A 103 6.47 -0.16 0.56
CA GLY A 103 5.40 0.76 0.19
C GLY A 103 5.42 2.05 1.02
N THR A 104 5.73 1.97 2.32
CA THR A 104 5.84 3.16 3.17
C THR A 104 7.09 3.98 2.84
N VAL A 105 8.25 3.34 2.65
CA VAL A 105 9.51 4.03 2.37
C VAL A 105 9.51 4.66 0.98
N LEU A 106 9.07 3.91 -0.04
CA LEU A 106 9.02 4.39 -1.44
C LEU A 106 7.97 5.48 -1.66
N SER A 107 6.93 5.54 -0.81
CA SER A 107 5.92 6.60 -0.84
C SER A 107 6.25 7.79 0.08
N ILE A 108 7.47 7.89 0.61
CA ILE A 108 7.87 9.00 1.50
C ILE A 108 6.89 9.11 2.69
N PHE A 109 6.52 7.97 3.27
CA PHE A 109 5.59 7.84 4.41
C PHE A 109 4.16 8.33 4.19
N THR A 110 3.78 8.78 2.99
CA THR A 110 2.38 9.16 2.69
C THR A 110 1.43 7.97 2.81
N GLY A 111 1.90 6.76 2.45
CA GLY A 111 1.17 5.51 2.62
C GLY A 111 1.24 4.87 4.00
N PHE A 112 1.70 5.58 5.05
CA PHE A 112 2.01 4.99 6.36
C PHE A 112 0.84 4.20 6.97
N ILE A 113 -0.37 4.75 6.94
CA ILE A 113 -1.56 4.09 7.51
C ILE A 113 -1.82 2.75 6.80
N SER A 114 -1.79 2.75 5.47
CA SER A 114 -1.95 1.54 4.65
C SER A 114 -0.85 0.53 4.93
N GLY A 115 0.40 1.00 5.09
CA GLY A 115 1.54 0.19 5.47
C GLY A 115 1.35 -0.48 6.83
N VAL A 116 0.86 0.24 7.84
CA VAL A 116 0.58 -0.32 9.17
C VAL A 116 -0.48 -1.42 9.10
N LEU A 117 -1.55 -1.25 8.32
CA LEU A 117 -2.56 -2.29 8.15
C LEU A 117 -2.00 -3.56 7.52
N TYR A 118 -1.14 -3.42 6.49
CA TYR A 118 -0.45 -4.55 5.87
C TYR A 118 0.54 -5.21 6.82
N LEU A 119 1.26 -4.44 7.64
CA LEU A 119 2.18 -4.96 8.64
C LEU A 119 1.43 -5.82 9.67
N ILE A 120 0.32 -5.29 10.22
CA ILE A 120 -0.51 -6.00 11.19
C ILE A 120 -1.10 -7.27 10.57
N ALA A 121 -1.65 -7.18 9.36
CA ALA A 121 -2.16 -8.35 8.63
C ALA A 121 -1.07 -9.40 8.37
N GLY A 122 0.13 -8.96 8.01
CA GLY A 122 1.27 -9.82 7.74
C GLY A 122 1.76 -10.57 8.99
N ILE A 123 1.89 -9.87 10.12
CA ILE A 123 2.26 -10.48 11.40
C ILE A 123 1.19 -11.50 11.82
N MET A 124 -0.09 -11.15 11.74
CA MET A 124 -1.18 -12.09 12.04
C MET A 124 -1.16 -13.32 11.14
N ALA A 125 -0.87 -13.16 9.84
CA ALA A 125 -0.79 -14.28 8.91
C ALA A 125 0.33 -15.28 9.26
N ILE A 126 1.45 -14.80 9.83
CA ILE A 126 2.60 -15.62 10.28
C ILE A 126 2.35 -16.27 11.63
N VAL A 127 1.87 -15.50 12.62
CA VAL A 127 1.75 -15.97 14.01
C VAL A 127 0.57 -16.94 14.18
N ARG A 128 -0.40 -16.93 13.26
CA ARG A 128 -1.58 -17.79 13.36
C ARG A 128 -1.23 -19.27 13.25
N LYS A 129 -1.45 -19.97 14.35
CA LYS A 129 -1.34 -21.43 14.43
C LYS A 129 -2.47 -22.10 13.62
N PRO A 130 -2.19 -23.21 12.92
CA PRO A 130 -3.26 -24.05 12.36
C PRO A 130 -4.10 -24.58 13.52
N VAL A 131 -5.42 -24.63 13.33
CA VAL A 131 -6.29 -25.25 14.33
C VAL A 131 -6.24 -26.75 14.11
N GLU A 132 -5.74 -27.48 15.09
CA GLU A 132 -5.87 -28.94 15.13
C GLU A 132 -7.35 -29.28 14.99
N GLN A 133 -7.68 -30.06 13.98
CA GLN A 133 -9.03 -30.61 13.86
C GLN A 133 -9.12 -31.73 14.89
N TYR A 134 -9.68 -31.44 16.06
CA TYR A 134 -10.06 -32.48 17.01
C TYR A 134 -11.17 -33.30 16.36
N ASN A 135 -10.87 -34.56 16.06
CA ASN A 135 -11.87 -35.58 15.81
C ASN A 135 -12.67 -35.77 17.12
N ASP A 136 -13.99 -35.95 17.07
CA ASP A 136 -14.86 -36.23 18.22
C ASP A 136 -14.37 -37.39 19.13
N ARG A 137 -13.35 -38.16 18.70
CA ARG A 137 -12.67 -39.24 19.44
C ARG A 137 -11.36 -38.85 20.16
N GLY A 138 -10.87 -37.62 20.04
CA GLY A 138 -9.66 -37.17 20.74
C GLY A 138 -8.31 -37.63 20.22
N GLU A 139 -8.25 -37.99 18.94
CA GLU A 139 -6.99 -38.29 18.26
C GLU A 139 -6.58 -37.12 17.34
N THR A 140 -5.31 -36.75 17.40
CA THR A 140 -4.67 -35.75 16.53
C THR A 140 -4.21 -36.41 15.23
N TYR A 141 -4.61 -35.86 14.07
CA TYR A 141 -4.01 -36.20 12.77
C TYR A 141 -2.80 -35.32 12.47
#